data_AF-A0A382UI94-F1
#
_entry.id   AF-A0A382UI94-F1
#
_cell.length_a   1.000
_cell.length_b   1.000
_cell.length_c   1.000
_cell.angle_alpha   90.00
_cell.angle_beta   90.00
_cell.angle_gamma   90.00
#
_symmetry.space_group_name_H-M   'P 1'
#
loop_
_entity.id
_entity.type
_entity.pdbx_description
1 polymer ?
#
loop_
_entity_poly.entity_id
_entity_poly.type
_entity_poly.pdbx_seq_one_letter_code
_entity_poly.pdbx_strand_id
1 'polypeptide(L)'
;MPVKKVNRIKQVKKSDGFPVYEGNTSIQVTVNREDAGCGKGKSKDLQCDGRGNRSRQELKFNDMNLKNKEHIYEYAIYFDENYKSMEKGAVCILGQMHTKKYSKKGCHSCCHFWMQDTKYKGEHRYAWASKAATSSDPVIIGKIEDLKGKWTHIKFHVLYKLDDTGRFRIYKNNKIIA
;
A
#
# COMPACT_ATOMS: atom_id res chain seq x y z
N MET A 1 11.97 -11.80 25.24
CA MET A 1 10.78 -11.01 25.64
C MET A 1 10.14 -10.44 24.37
N PRO A 2 8.82 -10.61 24.14
CA PRO A 2 8.17 -10.05 22.97
C PRO A 2 8.21 -8.53 22.99
N VAL A 3 8.64 -7.92 21.88
CA VAL A 3 8.77 -6.46 21.76
C VAL A 3 7.38 -5.84 21.67
N LYS A 4 7.10 -4.79 22.47
CA LYS A 4 5.82 -4.06 22.44
C LYS A 4 5.59 -3.47 21.05
N LYS A 5 4.39 -3.62 20.50
CA LYS A 5 4.01 -3.01 19.21
C LYS A 5 4.19 -1.48 19.30
N VAL A 6 4.99 -0.92 18.40
CA VAL A 6 5.27 0.52 18.31
C VAL A 6 4.37 1.14 17.23
N ASN A 7 3.72 2.26 17.52
CA ASN A 7 3.07 3.06 16.49
C ASN A 7 4.14 3.79 15.68
N ARG A 8 4.18 3.54 14.37
CA ARG A 8 5.19 4.11 13.47
C ARG A 8 4.59 5.04 12.40
N ILE A 9 3.40 5.56 12.67
CA ILE A 9 2.78 6.62 11.88
C ILE A 9 3.05 7.94 12.59
N LYS A 10 3.67 8.89 11.88
CA LYS A 10 3.99 10.21 12.39
C LYS A 10 3.58 11.28 11.39
N GLN A 11 2.97 12.37 11.87
CA GLN A 11 2.93 13.61 11.11
C GLN A 11 4.31 14.27 11.20
N VAL A 12 4.88 14.63 10.06
CA VAL A 12 6.21 15.27 9.95
C VAL A 12 6.08 16.62 9.26
N LYS A 13 7.00 17.55 9.56
CA LYS A 13 6.93 18.92 9.07
C LYS A 13 8.03 19.21 8.06
N LYS A 14 7.72 20.09 7.11
CA LYS A 14 8.70 20.64 6.17
C LYS A 14 9.83 21.39 6.88
N SER A 15 9.51 22.09 7.98
CA SER A 15 10.48 22.82 8.81
C SER A 15 11.57 21.93 9.40
N ASP A 16 11.29 20.64 9.58
CA ASP A 16 12.20 19.68 10.18
C ASP A 16 12.98 18.90 9.10
N GLY A 17 12.94 19.38 7.84
CA GLY A 17 13.65 18.79 6.70
C GLY A 17 12.95 17.62 6.04
N PHE A 18 11.72 17.26 6.45
CA PHE A 18 10.99 16.16 5.83
C PHE A 18 10.37 16.55 4.50
N PRO A 19 10.29 15.62 3.54
CA PRO A 19 9.55 15.85 2.30
C PRO A 19 8.06 16.08 2.61
N VAL A 20 7.49 17.11 2.00
CA VAL A 20 6.07 17.44 2.06
C VAL A 20 5.57 17.71 0.65
N TYR A 21 4.49 17.02 0.24
CA TYR A 21 3.93 17.15 -1.11
C TYR A 21 3.26 18.51 -1.31
N GLU A 22 2.39 18.88 -0.37
CA GLU A 22 1.64 20.13 -0.37
C GLU A 22 1.47 20.63 1.08
N GLY A 23 1.45 21.95 1.28
CA GLY A 23 1.34 22.57 2.60
C GLY A 23 2.61 22.44 3.44
N ASN A 24 2.44 22.21 4.75
CA ASN A 24 3.53 22.25 5.74
C ASN A 24 3.86 20.88 6.36
N THR A 25 3.01 19.86 6.16
CA THR A 25 3.19 18.55 6.81
C THR A 25 2.84 17.38 5.90
N SER A 26 3.49 16.25 6.11
CA SER A 26 3.16 14.96 5.50
C SER A 26 3.03 13.87 6.57
N ILE A 27 2.62 12.67 6.17
CA ILE A 27 2.52 11.51 7.06
C ILE A 27 3.63 10.54 6.70
N GLN A 28 4.54 10.33 7.64
CA GLN A 28 5.55 9.28 7.56
C GLN A 28 4.98 8.00 8.15
N VAL A 29 5.11 6.90 7.41
CA VAL A 29 4.82 5.55 7.88
C VAL A 29 6.08 4.72 7.78
N THR A 30 6.54 4.16 8.89
CA THR A 30 7.64 3.17 8.89
C THR A 30 7.09 1.79 9.18
N VAL A 31 7.46 0.81 8.36
CA VAL A 31 7.12 -0.59 8.59
C VAL A 31 8.40 -1.40 8.56
N ASN A 32 8.76 -2.01 9.69
CA ASN A 32 9.88 -2.92 9.77
C ASN A 32 9.41 -4.37 9.91
N ARG A 33 10.27 -5.31 9.54
CA ARG A 33 9.97 -6.75 9.68
C ARG A 33 9.81 -7.13 11.15
N GLU A 34 10.58 -6.51 12.04
CA GLU A 34 10.52 -6.72 13.49
C GLU A 34 9.18 -6.26 14.07
N ASP A 35 8.51 -5.28 13.45
CA ASP A 35 7.17 -4.83 13.85
C ASP A 35 6.08 -5.88 13.52
N ALA A 36 6.43 -6.94 12.80
CA ALA A 36 5.58 -8.12 12.56
C ALA A 36 5.84 -9.25 13.58
N GLY A 37 6.60 -8.99 14.65
CA GLY A 37 6.93 -9.99 15.67
C GLY A 37 7.94 -11.05 15.21
N CYS A 38 8.67 -10.79 14.12
CA CYS A 38 9.66 -11.70 13.56
C CYS A 38 11.08 -11.37 14.04
N GLY A 39 11.87 -12.39 14.37
CA GLY A 39 13.28 -12.24 14.75
C GLY A 39 14.18 -11.68 13.64
N LYS A 40 15.44 -11.34 13.96
CA LYS A 40 16.43 -10.77 13.02
C LYS A 40 17.18 -11.81 12.15
N GLY A 41 16.66 -13.03 12.02
CA GLY A 41 17.35 -14.18 11.41
C GLY A 41 17.28 -14.31 9.88
N LYS A 42 17.99 -15.30 9.32
CA LYS A 42 17.88 -15.72 7.91
C LYS A 42 16.57 -16.48 7.68
N SER A 43 16.06 -16.50 6.44
CA SER A 43 14.64 -16.82 6.13
C SER A 43 14.13 -18.16 6.68
N LYS A 44 15.02 -19.14 6.86
CA LYS A 44 14.70 -20.50 7.27
C LYS A 44 14.54 -20.65 8.79
N ASP A 45 15.03 -19.68 9.56
CA ASP A 45 15.08 -19.70 11.03
C ASP A 45 14.18 -18.62 11.67
N LEU A 46 13.35 -17.95 10.87
CA LEU A 46 12.50 -16.86 11.32
C LEU A 46 11.27 -17.40 12.04
N GLN A 47 11.40 -17.65 13.34
CA GLN A 47 10.26 -17.76 14.22
C GLN A 47 9.67 -16.35 14.44
N CYS A 48 8.50 -16.11 13.86
CA CYS A 48 7.64 -15.03 14.30
C CYS A 48 6.82 -15.55 15.50
N ASP A 49 6.46 -14.70 16.46
CA ASP A 49 5.89 -15.01 17.78
C ASP A 49 4.54 -15.78 17.82
N GLY A 50 4.15 -16.41 16.71
CA GLY A 50 2.93 -17.22 16.59
C GLY A 50 1.64 -16.40 16.50
N ARG A 51 1.70 -15.05 16.55
CA ARG A 51 0.51 -14.18 16.51
C ARG A 51 0.31 -13.43 15.20
N GLY A 52 1.25 -13.58 14.26
CA GLY A 52 1.02 -13.32 12.84
C GLY A 52 2.23 -12.70 12.14
N ASN A 53 2.61 -13.23 10.98
CA ASN A 53 3.72 -12.76 10.14
C ASN A 53 3.43 -11.42 9.43
N ARG A 54 2.63 -10.53 10.04
CA ARG A 54 2.09 -9.31 9.40
C ARG A 54 2.18 -8.14 10.37
N SER A 55 2.91 -7.09 9.98
CA SER A 55 2.81 -5.79 10.63
C SER A 55 1.76 -4.92 9.92
N ARG A 56 1.09 -4.05 10.68
CA ARG A 56 0.09 -3.11 10.15
C ARG A 56 0.22 -1.76 10.85
N GLN A 57 0.54 -0.74 10.06
CA GLN A 57 0.58 0.68 10.39
C GLN A 57 -0.25 1.40 9.32
N GLU A 58 -1.54 1.59 9.57
CA GLU A 58 -2.47 2.11 8.56
C GLU A 58 -3.37 3.19 9.14
N LEU A 59 -3.70 4.18 8.30
CA LEU A 59 -4.77 5.13 8.57
C LEU A 59 -6.03 4.64 7.87
N LYS A 60 -7.13 4.59 8.63
CA LYS A 60 -8.47 4.38 8.06
C LYS A 60 -9.07 5.75 7.80
N PHE A 61 -9.53 5.97 6.57
CA PHE A 61 -10.32 7.14 6.20
C PHE A 61 -11.78 6.89 6.58
N ASN A 62 -12.71 6.91 5.63
CA ASN A 62 -14.14 6.76 5.89
C ASN A 62 -14.70 5.47 5.29
N ASP A 63 -15.80 4.99 5.87
CA ASP A 63 -16.63 3.97 5.24
C ASP A 63 -17.41 4.62 4.09
N MET A 64 -17.48 3.95 2.92
CA MET A 64 -18.12 4.48 1.72
C MET A 64 -19.09 3.47 1.12
N ASN A 65 -20.20 3.94 0.58
CA ASN A 65 -21.07 3.14 -0.27
C ASN A 65 -20.55 3.16 -1.71
N LEU A 66 -20.11 1.99 -2.19
CA LEU A 66 -19.49 1.86 -3.51
C LEU A 66 -20.48 1.45 -4.62
N LYS A 67 -21.61 0.81 -4.28
CA LYS A 67 -22.47 0.16 -5.29
C LYS A 67 -22.99 1.16 -6.33
N ASN A 68 -22.69 0.92 -7.60
CA ASN A 68 -23.13 1.72 -8.75
C ASN A 68 -22.71 3.20 -8.68
N LYS A 69 -21.57 3.49 -8.06
CA LYS A 69 -21.07 4.85 -7.89
C LYS A 69 -19.68 5.01 -8.46
N GLU A 70 -19.44 6.22 -8.94
CA GLU A 70 -18.13 6.67 -9.36
C GLU A 70 -17.42 7.34 -8.19
N HIS A 71 -16.15 7.01 -8.01
CA HIS A 71 -15.30 7.55 -6.94
C HIS A 71 -13.92 7.89 -7.50
N ILE A 72 -13.35 8.98 -6.97
CA ILE A 72 -11.98 9.37 -7.24
C ILE A 72 -11.22 9.31 -5.92
N TYR A 73 -10.13 8.56 -5.92
CA TYR A 73 -9.17 8.47 -4.82
C TYR A 73 -7.86 9.10 -5.28
N GLU A 74 -7.30 9.99 -4.47
CA GLU A 74 -6.10 10.70 -4.83
C GLU A 74 -5.18 10.82 -3.62
N TYR A 75 -3.89 10.57 -3.83
CA TYR A 75 -2.85 10.74 -2.83
C TYR A 75 -1.49 10.85 -3.50
N ALA A 76 -0.52 11.41 -2.79
CA ALA A 76 0.88 11.37 -3.18
C ALA A 76 1.67 10.44 -2.25
N ILE A 77 2.60 9.69 -2.80
CA ILE A 77 3.51 8.82 -2.06
C ILE A 77 4.96 9.25 -2.31
N TYR A 78 5.77 9.23 -1.25
CA TYR A 78 7.20 9.49 -1.30
C TYR A 78 7.93 8.28 -0.72
N PHE A 79 8.79 7.66 -1.51
CA PHE A 79 9.72 6.65 -1.01
C PHE A 79 11.01 7.37 -0.60
N ASP A 80 11.43 7.16 0.65
CA ASP A 80 12.71 7.68 1.15
C ASP A 80 13.86 7.23 0.23
N GLU A 81 14.92 8.03 0.11
CA GLU A 81 16.12 7.65 -0.67
C GLU A 81 16.72 6.34 -0.15
N ASN A 82 16.60 6.10 1.16
CA ASN A 82 17.05 4.87 1.81
C ASN A 82 15.93 3.82 1.94
N TYR A 83 14.78 4.00 1.28
CA TYR A 83 13.71 3.01 1.28
C TYR A 83 14.23 1.67 0.77
N LYS A 84 13.93 0.61 1.50
CA LYS A 84 14.28 -0.76 1.12
C LYS A 84 13.01 -1.57 1.00
N SER A 85 12.81 -2.12 -0.18
CA SER A 85 11.74 -3.08 -0.41
C SER A 85 11.89 -4.30 0.49
N MET A 86 10.75 -4.90 0.82
CA MET A 86 10.73 -6.08 1.69
C MET A 86 11.26 -7.30 0.93
N GLU A 87 12.24 -7.99 1.53
CA GLU A 87 12.81 -9.21 0.96
C GLU A 87 11.98 -10.47 1.27
N LYS A 88 12.36 -11.59 0.65
CA LYS A 88 11.86 -12.95 0.94
C LYS A 88 10.35 -13.14 0.65
N GLY A 89 9.88 -12.57 -0.46
CA GLY A 89 8.50 -12.73 -0.94
C GLY A 89 7.46 -12.01 -0.08
N ALA A 90 7.88 -11.13 0.83
CA ALA A 90 6.97 -10.26 1.55
C ALA A 90 6.46 -9.14 0.63
N VAL A 91 5.17 -8.85 0.72
CA VAL A 91 4.53 -7.76 -0.02
C VAL A 91 4.25 -6.62 0.95
N CYS A 92 4.62 -5.39 0.58
CA CYS A 92 4.26 -4.20 1.34
C CYS A 92 3.02 -3.56 0.70
N ILE A 93 1.88 -3.60 1.40
CA ILE A 93 0.64 -2.96 0.96
C ILE A 93 0.64 -1.52 1.46
N LEU A 94 0.70 -0.58 0.53
CA LEU A 94 0.82 0.87 0.76
C LEU A 94 -0.54 1.58 0.67
N GLY A 95 -1.52 0.94 0.03
CA GLY A 95 -2.90 1.39 -0.04
C GLY A 95 -3.82 0.22 -0.37
N GLN A 96 -5.04 0.24 0.16
CA GLN A 96 -6.01 -0.82 -0.11
C GLN A 96 -7.45 -0.31 0.04
N MET A 97 -8.35 -0.86 -0.76
CA MET A 97 -9.79 -0.69 -0.59
C MET A 97 -10.39 -1.98 -0.07
N HIS A 98 -11.03 -1.90 1.09
CA HIS A 98 -11.53 -3.06 1.82
C HIS A 98 -13.03 -2.92 2.08
N THR A 99 -13.80 -3.93 1.72
CA THR A 99 -15.21 -4.04 2.10
C THR A 99 -15.31 -4.16 3.62
N LYS A 100 -16.21 -3.38 4.22
CA LYS A 100 -16.57 -3.54 5.63
C LYS A 100 -17.25 -4.92 5.79
N LYS A 101 -16.61 -5.82 6.54
CA LYS A 101 -17.10 -7.20 6.70
C LYS A 101 -18.28 -7.19 7.67
N TYR A 102 -19.43 -7.74 7.25
CA TYR A 102 -20.64 -7.73 8.08
C TYR A 102 -20.68 -8.79 9.20
N SER A 103 -19.81 -9.80 9.27
CA SER A 103 -19.96 -10.81 10.35
C SER A 103 -18.82 -11.82 10.63
N LYS A 104 -17.66 -11.83 9.93
CA LYS A 104 -16.59 -12.83 10.23
C LYS A 104 -15.23 -12.17 10.40
N LYS A 105 -14.38 -12.62 11.33
CA LYS A 105 -12.99 -12.15 11.48
C LYS A 105 -12.10 -12.69 10.35
N GLY A 106 -11.15 -11.89 9.83
CA GLY A 106 -10.14 -12.28 8.82
C GLY A 106 -10.68 -12.58 7.42
N CYS A 107 -10.32 -11.79 6.40
CA CYS A 107 -10.74 -12.06 5.03
C CYS A 107 -9.73 -11.49 4.04
N HIS A 108 -9.31 -12.29 3.06
CA HIS A 108 -8.57 -11.80 1.89
C HIS A 108 -9.52 -11.46 0.73
N SER A 109 -10.74 -12.02 0.71
CA SER A 109 -11.70 -11.82 -0.39
C SER A 109 -12.47 -10.50 -0.35
N CYS A 110 -12.25 -9.69 0.68
CA CYS A 110 -12.90 -8.39 0.92
C CYS A 110 -12.10 -7.19 0.42
N CYS A 111 -10.94 -7.38 -0.19
CA CYS A 111 -10.24 -6.26 -0.80
C CYS A 111 -10.53 -6.19 -2.29
N HIS A 112 -10.89 -4.98 -2.72
CA HIS A 112 -11.15 -4.70 -4.13
C HIS A 112 -9.86 -4.48 -4.89
N PHE A 113 -8.91 -3.76 -4.30
CA PHE A 113 -7.59 -3.52 -4.88
C PHE A 113 -6.52 -3.29 -3.81
N TRP A 114 -5.27 -3.37 -4.26
CA TRP A 114 -4.06 -3.13 -3.49
C TRP A 114 -3.09 -2.29 -4.30
N MET A 115 -2.46 -1.35 -3.62
CA MET A 115 -1.28 -0.63 -4.06
C MET A 115 -0.11 -1.21 -3.29
N GLN A 116 0.85 -1.80 -4.01
CA GLN A 116 1.86 -2.66 -3.40
C GLN A 116 3.25 -2.38 -3.95
N ASP A 117 4.25 -2.39 -3.07
CA ASP A 117 5.61 -2.74 -3.45
C ASP A 117 5.67 -4.27 -3.52
N THR A 118 5.88 -4.78 -4.73
CA THR A 118 5.98 -6.21 -5.01
C THR A 118 7.07 -6.49 -6.04
N LYS A 119 7.64 -7.69 -5.97
CA LYS A 119 8.57 -8.17 -6.98
C LYS A 119 7.78 -8.61 -8.22
N TYR A 120 7.99 -7.93 -9.34
CA TYR A 120 7.38 -8.25 -10.63
C TYR A 120 8.46 -8.28 -11.72
N LYS A 121 8.54 -9.41 -12.45
CA LYS A 121 9.58 -9.66 -13.48
C LYS A 121 11.01 -9.37 -12.99
N GLY A 122 11.32 -9.81 -11.76
CA GLY A 122 12.67 -9.72 -11.19
C GLY A 122 12.97 -8.45 -10.39
N GLU A 123 12.16 -7.39 -10.52
CA GLU A 123 12.40 -6.09 -9.90
C GLU A 123 11.28 -5.69 -8.94
N HIS A 124 11.59 -4.86 -7.95
CA HIS A 124 10.58 -4.25 -7.10
C HIS A 124 9.85 -3.12 -7.82
N ARG A 125 8.54 -3.24 -7.90
CA ARG A 125 7.65 -2.31 -8.60
C ARG A 125 6.59 -1.81 -7.62
N TYR A 126 6.34 -0.51 -7.65
CA TYR A 126 5.09 0.02 -7.14
C TYR A 126 4.00 -0.27 -8.15
N ALA A 127 2.98 -1.02 -7.74
CA ALA A 127 1.98 -1.54 -8.65
C ALA A 127 0.59 -1.54 -8.03
N TRP A 128 -0.41 -1.39 -8.89
CA TRP A 128 -1.81 -1.61 -8.56
C TRP A 128 -2.22 -3.02 -9.00
N ALA A 129 -2.93 -3.73 -8.14
CA ALA A 129 -3.53 -5.01 -8.46
C ALA A 129 -4.97 -5.06 -7.91
N SER A 130 -5.87 -5.73 -8.63
CA SER A 130 -7.24 -5.94 -8.18
C SER A 130 -7.61 -7.41 -8.18
N LYS A 131 -8.45 -7.78 -7.20
CA LYS A 131 -9.06 -9.10 -7.19
C LYS A 131 -10.03 -9.32 -8.36
N ALA A 132 -10.72 -8.27 -8.82
CA ALA A 132 -11.62 -8.37 -9.97
C ALA A 132 -10.86 -8.61 -11.29
N ALA A 133 -9.56 -8.33 -11.29
CA ALA A 133 -8.67 -8.44 -12.44
C ALA A 133 -7.60 -9.52 -12.22
N THR A 134 -7.89 -10.60 -11.48
CA THR A 134 -6.91 -11.64 -11.09
C THR A 134 -6.22 -12.35 -12.24
N SER A 135 -6.77 -12.30 -13.46
CA SER A 135 -6.16 -12.84 -14.68
C SER A 135 -5.28 -11.83 -15.43
N SER A 136 -5.19 -10.59 -14.96
CA SER A 136 -4.42 -9.52 -15.60
C SER A 136 -3.10 -9.26 -14.88
N ASP A 137 -2.09 -8.88 -15.66
CA ASP A 137 -0.85 -8.33 -15.12
C ASP A 137 -1.15 -7.10 -14.25
N PRO A 138 -0.42 -6.89 -13.14
CA PRO A 138 -0.60 -5.70 -12.32
C PRO A 138 -0.26 -4.43 -13.13
N VAL A 139 -1.00 -3.35 -12.88
CA VAL A 139 -0.68 -2.04 -13.49
C VAL A 139 0.56 -1.49 -12.81
N ILE A 140 1.64 -1.33 -13.59
CA ILE A 140 2.93 -0.87 -13.08
C ILE A 140 2.94 0.67 -13.03
N ILE A 141 3.10 1.21 -11.83
CA ILE A 141 3.24 2.65 -11.61
C ILE A 141 4.70 3.07 -11.81
N GLY A 142 5.66 2.25 -11.36
CA GLY A 142 7.08 2.46 -11.60
C GLY A 142 7.96 1.46 -10.85
N LYS A 143 9.26 1.44 -11.17
CA LYS A 143 10.26 0.73 -10.35
C LYS A 143 10.44 1.48 -9.05
N ILE A 144 10.52 0.77 -7.92
CA ILE A 144 10.68 1.40 -6.61
C ILE A 144 11.93 2.30 -6.59
N GLU A 145 13.06 1.80 -7.10
CA GLU A 145 14.30 2.56 -7.21
C GLU A 145 14.11 3.89 -7.96
N ASP A 146 13.39 3.86 -9.09
CA ASP A 146 13.13 5.06 -9.88
C ASP A 146 12.16 6.04 -9.20
N LEU A 147 11.46 5.64 -8.13
CA LEU A 147 10.48 6.48 -7.41
C LEU A 147 11.02 7.03 -6.09
N LYS A 148 12.21 6.61 -5.65
CA LYS A 148 12.85 7.13 -4.43
C LYS A 148 13.20 8.61 -4.55
N GLY A 149 13.20 9.30 -3.42
CA GLY A 149 13.61 10.71 -3.33
C GLY A 149 12.63 11.71 -3.94
N LYS A 150 11.45 11.26 -4.40
CA LYS A 150 10.47 12.15 -5.04
C LYS A 150 9.03 11.74 -4.80
N TRP A 151 8.16 12.74 -4.87
CA TRP A 151 6.72 12.54 -4.80
C TRP A 151 6.20 11.93 -6.09
N THR A 152 5.37 10.91 -5.93
CA THR A 152 4.58 10.32 -7.00
C THR A 152 3.11 10.55 -6.68
N HIS A 153 2.45 11.37 -7.49
CA HIS A 153 1.04 11.63 -7.38
C HIS A 153 0.23 10.54 -8.07
N ILE A 154 -0.70 9.95 -7.34
CA ILE A 154 -1.57 8.88 -7.82
C ILE A 154 -3.01 9.33 -7.73
N LYS A 155 -3.72 9.21 -8.85
CA LYS A 155 -5.17 9.35 -8.90
C LYS A 155 -5.78 8.08 -9.45
N PHE A 156 -6.79 7.57 -8.77
CA PHE A 156 -7.55 6.39 -9.15
C PHE A 156 -9.02 6.75 -9.30
N HIS A 157 -9.52 6.68 -10.53
CA HIS A 157 -10.90 6.97 -10.87
C HIS A 157 -11.61 5.65 -11.16
N VAL A 158 -12.66 5.34 -10.43
CA VAL A 158 -13.33 4.03 -10.47
C VAL A 158 -14.82 4.21 -10.58
N LEU A 159 -15.44 3.54 -11.55
CA LEU A 159 -16.86 3.25 -11.53
C LEU A 159 -17.05 1.83 -10.99
N TYR A 160 -17.63 1.72 -9.80
CA TYR A 160 -17.94 0.44 -9.20
C TYR A 160 -19.27 -0.09 -9.73
N LYS A 161 -19.22 -1.25 -10.39
CA LYS A 161 -20.36 -2.02 -10.87
C LYS A 161 -20.24 -3.47 -10.42
N LEU A 162 -21.37 -4.17 -10.36
CA LEU A 162 -21.42 -5.61 -10.13
C LEU A 162 -21.35 -6.41 -11.44
N ASP A 163 -21.61 -5.75 -12.56
CA ASP A 163 -21.47 -6.27 -13.92
C ASP A 163 -20.15 -5.81 -14.56
N ASP A 164 -19.95 -6.21 -15.81
CA ASP A 164 -18.76 -5.92 -16.62
C ASP A 164 -18.69 -4.47 -17.14
N THR A 165 -19.67 -3.62 -16.83
CA THR A 165 -19.66 -2.19 -17.19
C THR A 165 -18.85 -1.33 -16.21
N GLY A 166 -18.29 -1.96 -15.18
CA GLY A 166 -17.32 -1.34 -14.28
C GLY A 166 -16.06 -0.92 -15.03
N ARG A 167 -15.45 0.18 -14.61
CA ARG A 167 -14.24 0.70 -15.26
C ARG A 167 -13.35 1.40 -14.26
N PHE A 168 -12.07 1.50 -14.58
CA PHE A 168 -11.14 2.30 -13.83
C PHE A 168 -10.18 3.06 -14.75
N ARG A 169 -9.60 4.14 -14.23
CA ARG A 169 -8.44 4.84 -14.81
C ARG A 169 -7.43 5.13 -13.70
N ILE A 170 -6.17 4.86 -13.96
CA ILE A 170 -5.06 5.17 -13.06
C ILE A 170 -4.21 6.25 -13.69
N TYR A 171 -3.92 7.31 -12.93
CA TYR A 171 -3.04 8.38 -13.33
C TYR A 171 -1.82 8.40 -12.43
N LYS A 172 -0.65 8.56 -13.05
CA LYS A 172 0.62 8.86 -12.39
C LYS A 172 1.05 10.26 -12.81
N ASN A 173 1.20 11.17 -11.85
CA ASN A 173 1.60 12.56 -12.11
C ASN A 173 0.76 13.19 -13.24
N ASN A 174 -0.56 13.04 -13.11
CA ASN A 174 -1.59 13.51 -14.05
C ASN A 174 -1.58 12.88 -15.46
N LYS A 175 -0.74 11.88 -15.72
CA LYS A 175 -0.74 11.10 -16.97
C LYS A 175 -1.44 9.76 -16.77
N ILE A 176 -2.34 9.40 -17.68
CA ILE A 176 -3.04 8.11 -17.67
C ILE A 176 -2.03 7.00 -17.93
N ILE A 177 -2.09 5.93 -17.13
CA ILE A 177 -1.26 4.73 -17.28
C ILE A 177 -2.07 3.43 -17.41
N ALA A 178 -3.36 3.47 -17.06
CA ALA A 178 -4.35 2.42 -17.27
C ALA A 178 -5.75 3.02 -17.23
#